data_AF-A0A1I2F9V8-F1
#
_entry.id   AF-A0A1I2F9V8-F1
#
_cell.length_a   1.000
_cell.length_b   1.000
_cell.length_c   1.000
_cell.angle_alpha   90.00
_cell.angle_beta   90.00
_cell.angle_gamma   90.00
#
_symmetry.space_group_name_H-M   'P 1'
#
loop_
_entity.id
_entity.type
_entity.pdbx_description
1 polymer ?
#
loop_
_entity_poly.entity_id
_entity_poly.type
_entity_poly.pdbx_seq_one_letter_code
_entity_poly.pdbx_strand_id
1 'polypeptide(L)'
;MLKRLFPYQFSLLLKTWNPTSYSLVSHPMKYSLIIIFSLFSLHCLAFLPDPVPRFFRDSVNIRRQELFSKEYEHKKLDESYQKEAMIAMSYFPELKGTRIEFVRKDIKTTMASRPALGFLFQKKAKRTYRIFIDNNVKNEKGLLLSDVPFNAQVGIIGHELAHIVDYKEKTAGGIILTGIGYLFHPFRKKLERKVDEITIAHGLGHQVKEFSEYVLKDDRVSEKYKKYKRKIYYKPKQLSTLMSGYSIY
;
A
#
# COMPACT_ATOMS: atom_id res chain seq x y z
N MET A 1 16.41 -55.00 -38.03
CA MET A 1 17.77 -55.18 -37.48
C MET A 1 17.63 -55.62 -36.03
N LEU A 2 17.89 -56.92 -35.80
CA LEU A 2 18.16 -57.69 -34.57
C LEU A 2 17.60 -57.20 -33.20
N LYS A 3 16.68 -57.98 -32.58
CA LYS A 3 16.90 -59.01 -31.51
C LYS A 3 16.81 -58.37 -30.10
N ARG A 4 16.24 -58.95 -29.03
CA ARG A 4 15.68 -60.28 -28.66
C ARG A 4 15.05 -60.08 -27.24
N LEU A 5 13.85 -60.61 -26.94
CA LEU A 5 13.55 -61.85 -26.15
C LEU A 5 13.86 -61.76 -24.63
N PHE A 6 13.08 -62.22 -23.64
CA PHE A 6 11.73 -62.83 -23.46
C PHE A 6 11.52 -62.96 -21.89
N PRO A 7 10.54 -63.69 -21.30
CA PRO A 7 9.68 -63.25 -20.19
C PRO A 7 9.83 -64.17 -18.96
N TYR A 8 8.95 -64.09 -17.95
CA TYR A 8 8.58 -65.27 -17.15
C TYR A 8 7.18 -65.12 -16.53
N GLN A 9 6.27 -66.02 -16.93
CA GLN A 9 5.10 -66.47 -16.15
C GLN A 9 5.33 -67.95 -15.82
N PHE A 10 4.92 -68.40 -14.64
CA PHE A 10 4.52 -69.79 -14.39
C PHE A 10 3.50 -69.88 -13.25
N SER A 11 2.76 -70.98 -13.25
CA SER A 11 1.36 -71.14 -12.86
C SER A 11 1.09 -71.73 -11.46
N LEU A 12 -0.19 -71.59 -11.06
CA LEU A 12 -1.07 -72.42 -10.21
C LEU A 12 -0.48 -73.39 -9.17
N LEU A 13 -1.05 -73.36 -7.95
CA LEU A 13 -1.72 -74.54 -7.37
C LEU A 13 -2.67 -74.19 -6.21
N LEU A 14 -3.85 -74.82 -6.30
CA LEU A 14 -5.00 -74.74 -5.40
C LEU A 14 -4.71 -75.37 -4.03
N LYS A 15 -5.31 -74.81 -2.97
CA LYS A 15 -5.67 -75.56 -1.76
C LYS A 15 -7.08 -75.17 -1.32
N THR A 16 -7.89 -76.22 -1.18
CA THR A 16 -9.30 -76.26 -0.83
C THR A 16 -9.52 -76.12 0.68
N TRP A 17 -10.57 -75.43 1.10
CA TRP A 17 -11.52 -75.91 2.13
C TRP A 17 -12.73 -74.97 2.29
N ASN A 18 -13.89 -75.57 2.55
CA ASN A 18 -15.23 -75.02 2.82
C ASN A 18 -15.84 -75.97 3.90
N PRO A 19 -17.00 -75.76 4.56
CA PRO A 19 -17.88 -74.58 4.71
C PRO A 19 -18.35 -74.35 6.18
N THR A 20 -19.07 -73.26 6.50
CA THR A 20 -20.39 -73.31 7.19
C THR A 20 -21.04 -71.93 7.35
N SER A 21 -22.34 -71.92 7.01
CA SER A 21 -23.46 -71.01 7.31
C SER A 21 -23.29 -69.90 8.35
N TYR A 22 -23.80 -68.69 8.07
CA TYR A 22 -25.14 -68.22 8.50
C TYR A 22 -25.47 -66.89 7.81
N SER A 23 -26.68 -66.80 7.26
CA SER A 23 -27.27 -65.61 6.64
C SER A 23 -27.94 -64.73 7.67
N LEU A 24 -27.64 -63.43 7.70
CA LEU A 24 -28.57 -62.39 8.16
C LEU A 24 -28.37 -61.09 7.36
N VAL A 25 -29.51 -60.58 6.90
CA VAL A 25 -29.73 -59.43 6.01
C VAL A 25 -29.64 -58.12 6.80
N SER A 26 -28.98 -57.08 6.27
CA SER A 26 -29.52 -55.69 6.23
C SER A 26 -28.55 -54.66 5.59
N HIS A 27 -29.02 -54.13 4.46
CA HIS A 27 -28.84 -52.81 3.80
C HIS A 27 -27.46 -52.16 3.51
N PRO A 28 -27.33 -51.47 2.35
CA PRO A 28 -26.09 -50.82 1.93
C PRO A 28 -26.02 -49.36 2.41
N MET A 29 -25.05 -49.03 3.26
CA MET A 29 -24.65 -47.63 3.47
C MET A 29 -23.44 -47.32 2.60
N LYS A 30 -23.69 -46.84 1.37
CA LYS A 30 -22.68 -46.16 0.57
C LYS A 30 -22.38 -44.83 1.25
N TYR A 31 -21.25 -44.72 1.95
CA TYR A 31 -20.73 -43.44 2.41
C TYR A 31 -20.29 -42.63 1.18
N SER A 32 -21.21 -41.85 0.60
CA SER A 32 -20.84 -40.73 -0.26
C SER A 32 -20.30 -39.62 0.62
N LEU A 33 -18.98 -39.62 0.82
CA LEU A 33 -18.26 -38.52 1.45
C LEU A 33 -18.18 -37.36 0.43
N ILE A 34 -19.24 -36.56 0.32
CA ILE A 34 -19.18 -35.30 -0.42
C ILE A 34 -18.54 -34.27 0.51
N ILE A 35 -17.23 -34.08 0.38
CA ILE A 35 -16.52 -32.97 0.99
C ILE A 35 -16.89 -31.72 0.16
N ILE A 36 -17.95 -31.01 0.57
CA ILE A 36 -18.17 -29.64 0.10
C ILE A 36 -17.23 -28.74 0.93
N PHE A 37 -16.02 -28.53 0.42
CA PHE A 37 -15.15 -27.47 0.92
C PHE A 37 -15.70 -26.12 0.45
N SER A 38 -16.78 -25.67 1.09
CA SER A 38 -17.19 -24.28 1.07
C SER A 38 -16.20 -23.50 1.93
N LEU A 39 -15.16 -22.97 1.30
CA LEU A 39 -14.45 -21.82 1.84
C LEU A 39 -14.65 -20.68 0.87
N PHE A 40 -15.70 -19.92 1.17
CA PHE A 40 -15.88 -18.51 0.87
C PHE A 40 -14.58 -17.75 1.20
N SER A 41 -13.62 -17.75 0.29
CA SER A 41 -12.62 -16.68 0.23
C SER A 41 -13.20 -15.57 -0.63
N LEU A 42 -14.23 -14.89 -0.11
CA LEU A 42 -14.43 -13.50 -0.47
C LEU A 42 -13.20 -12.76 0.05
N HIS A 43 -12.15 -12.74 -0.75
CA HIS A 43 -11.27 -11.59 -0.76
C HIS A 43 -12.21 -10.43 -1.03
N CYS A 44 -12.51 -9.64 0.00
CA CYS A 44 -12.97 -8.31 -0.22
C CYS A 44 -11.85 -7.65 -1.02
N LEU A 45 -11.93 -7.71 -2.36
CA LEU A 45 -11.23 -6.78 -3.21
C LEU A 45 -11.78 -5.44 -2.76
N ALA A 46 -11.05 -4.77 -1.87
CA ALA A 46 -11.25 -3.36 -1.67
C ALA A 46 -11.00 -2.75 -3.04
N PHE A 47 -12.08 -2.46 -3.77
CA PHE A 47 -12.01 -1.78 -5.05
C PHE A 47 -11.36 -0.43 -4.74
N LEU A 48 -10.10 -0.27 -5.14
CA LEU A 48 -9.48 1.04 -5.09
C LEU A 48 -10.32 1.95 -5.98
N PRO A 49 -10.61 3.19 -5.56
CA PRO A 49 -11.36 4.11 -6.41
C PRO A 49 -10.60 4.29 -7.72
N ASP A 50 -11.32 4.42 -8.84
CA ASP A 50 -10.69 4.76 -10.12
C ASP A 50 -9.87 6.04 -9.98
N PRO A 51 -8.71 6.15 -10.67
CA PRO A 51 -7.91 7.35 -10.63
C PRO A 51 -8.70 8.55 -11.15
N VAL A 52 -8.78 9.59 -10.33
CA VAL A 52 -9.44 10.83 -10.71
C VAL A 52 -8.36 11.80 -11.19
N PRO A 53 -8.44 12.36 -12.41
CA PRO A 53 -7.41 13.25 -12.92
C PRO A 53 -7.18 14.50 -12.06
N ARG A 54 -8.26 15.05 -11.49
CA ARG A 54 -8.20 16.25 -10.66
C ARG A 54 -9.30 16.31 -9.61
N PHE A 55 -8.92 16.60 -8.38
CA PHE A 55 -9.82 16.99 -7.30
C PHE A 55 -9.87 18.51 -7.15
N PHE A 56 -11.04 19.03 -6.80
CA PHE A 56 -11.23 20.40 -6.38
C PHE A 56 -11.68 20.44 -4.93
N ARG A 57 -11.46 21.59 -4.26
CA ARG A 57 -11.86 21.79 -2.86
C ARG A 57 -13.35 21.54 -2.62
N ASP A 58 -14.18 21.79 -3.64
CA ASP A 58 -15.63 21.62 -3.60
C ASP A 58 -16.09 20.22 -4.02
N SER A 59 -15.24 19.44 -4.69
CA SER A 59 -15.52 18.04 -5.08
C SER A 59 -15.74 17.12 -3.88
N VAL A 60 -15.21 17.49 -2.70
CA VAL A 60 -15.38 16.77 -1.43
C VAL A 60 -16.85 16.67 -1.03
N ASN A 61 -17.69 17.62 -1.46
CA ASN A 61 -19.10 17.66 -1.08
C ASN A 61 -19.90 16.47 -1.65
N ILE A 62 -19.44 15.88 -2.76
CA ILE A 62 -20.15 14.81 -3.46
C ILE A 62 -19.97 13.44 -2.77
N ARG A 63 -18.85 13.21 -2.07
CA ARG A 63 -18.57 11.95 -1.33
C ARG A 63 -18.40 12.15 0.18
N ARG A 64 -18.90 13.28 0.70
CA ARG A 64 -18.70 13.70 2.09
C ARG A 64 -19.19 12.66 3.10
N GLN A 65 -20.36 12.05 2.90
CA GLN A 65 -20.88 11.08 3.89
C GLN A 65 -20.08 9.77 3.95
N GLU A 66 -19.57 9.28 2.82
CA GLU A 66 -18.75 8.06 2.76
C GLU A 66 -17.36 8.29 3.37
N LEU A 67 -16.73 9.43 3.04
CA LEU A 67 -15.41 9.82 3.55
C LEU A 67 -15.42 10.16 5.05
N PHE A 68 -16.51 10.74 5.56
CA PHE A 68 -16.69 11.14 6.97
C PHE A 68 -17.33 10.05 7.83
N SER A 69 -17.55 8.84 7.28
CA SER A 69 -18.02 7.70 8.07
C SER A 69 -17.00 7.37 9.18
N LYS A 70 -17.50 6.91 10.34
CA LYS A 70 -16.70 6.61 11.56
C LYS A 70 -15.62 5.51 11.39
N GLU A 71 -15.39 5.01 10.18
CA GLU A 71 -14.44 3.91 9.91
C GLU A 71 -12.97 4.32 10.03
N TYR A 72 -12.69 5.63 10.04
CA TYR A 72 -11.35 6.13 10.26
C TYR A 72 -11.25 6.87 11.61
N GLU A 73 -10.82 6.16 12.67
CA GLU A 73 -10.46 6.79 13.94
C GLU A 73 -9.20 7.67 13.77
N HIS A 74 -9.37 8.94 13.42
CA HIS A 74 -8.29 9.90 13.35
C HIS A 74 -8.12 10.65 14.66
N LYS A 75 -7.07 10.29 15.41
CA LYS A 75 -6.65 11.08 16.57
C LYS A 75 -5.75 12.22 16.05
N LYS A 76 -6.38 13.36 15.74
CA LYS A 76 -5.76 14.65 15.34
C LYS A 76 -5.37 14.76 13.86
N LEU A 77 -6.36 15.08 13.04
CA LEU A 77 -6.17 15.72 11.73
C LEU A 77 -6.03 17.23 11.93
N ASP A 78 -5.14 17.87 11.18
CA ASP A 78 -5.08 19.33 11.11
C ASP A 78 -6.33 19.83 10.37
N GLU A 79 -7.13 20.69 11.01
CA GLU A 79 -8.36 21.24 10.43
C GLU A 79 -8.11 21.92 9.07
N SER A 80 -6.92 22.52 8.88
CA SER A 80 -6.57 23.23 7.64
C SER A 80 -6.46 22.32 6.42
N TYR A 81 -6.14 21.04 6.63
CA TYR A 81 -5.87 20.07 5.55
C TYR A 81 -6.75 18.81 5.64
N GLN A 82 -7.83 18.90 6.42
CA GLN A 82 -8.71 17.76 6.68
C GLN A 82 -9.30 17.20 5.39
N LYS A 83 -9.76 18.06 4.47
CA LYS A 83 -10.39 17.65 3.21
C LYS A 83 -9.41 16.87 2.32
N GLU A 84 -8.21 17.41 2.17
CA GLU A 84 -7.12 16.86 1.37
C GLU A 84 -6.67 15.51 1.93
N ALA A 85 -6.50 15.42 3.25
CA ALA A 85 -6.14 14.20 3.94
C ALA A 85 -7.22 13.12 3.82
N MET A 86 -8.49 13.48 3.96
CA MET A 86 -9.59 12.51 3.85
C MET A 86 -9.71 11.93 2.45
N ILE A 87 -9.58 12.75 1.40
CA ILE A 87 -9.50 12.23 0.03
C ILE A 87 -8.31 11.28 -0.09
N ALA A 88 -7.12 11.70 0.32
CA ALA A 88 -5.94 10.84 0.19
C ALA A 88 -6.14 9.50 0.91
N MET A 89 -6.69 9.51 2.14
CA MET A 89 -6.92 8.31 2.94
C MET A 89 -7.98 7.35 2.38
N SER A 90 -8.93 7.82 1.57
CA SER A 90 -9.89 6.91 0.92
C SER A 90 -9.24 5.99 -0.10
N TYR A 91 -8.07 6.35 -0.59
CA TYR A 91 -7.27 5.53 -1.50
C TYR A 91 -6.36 4.52 -0.80
N PHE A 92 -6.30 4.53 0.55
CA PHE A 92 -5.49 3.59 1.35
C PHE A 92 -6.36 2.80 2.34
N PRO A 93 -7.27 1.92 1.87
CA PRO A 93 -8.18 1.16 2.74
C PRO A 93 -7.45 0.27 3.75
N GLU A 94 -6.25 -0.22 3.44
CA GLU A 94 -5.41 -1.01 4.33
C GLU A 94 -4.84 -0.20 5.51
N LEU A 95 -4.94 1.13 5.48
CA LEU A 95 -4.62 2.00 6.60
C LEU A 95 -5.81 2.23 7.54
N LYS A 96 -7.01 1.70 7.24
CA LYS A 96 -8.14 1.71 8.19
C LYS A 96 -7.72 1.10 9.54
N GLY A 97 -8.12 1.77 10.63
CA GLY A 97 -7.72 1.41 12.01
C GLY A 97 -6.24 1.67 12.36
N THR A 98 -5.42 2.22 11.45
CA THR A 98 -4.03 2.59 11.75
C THR A 98 -4.00 3.93 12.48
N ARG A 99 -3.24 4.01 13.58
CA ARG A 99 -3.07 5.26 14.35
C ARG A 99 -2.14 6.21 13.62
N ILE A 100 -2.70 7.24 12.98
CA ILE A 100 -1.98 8.27 12.24
C ILE A 100 -2.30 9.64 12.84
N GLU A 101 -1.27 10.39 13.22
CA GLU A 101 -1.38 11.75 13.76
C GLU A 101 -0.79 12.75 12.76
N PHE A 102 -1.51 13.83 12.46
CA PHE A 102 -0.97 14.95 11.67
C PHE A 102 -0.44 16.01 12.63
N VAL A 103 0.81 16.42 12.44
CA VAL A 103 1.53 17.27 13.40
C VAL A 103 2.26 18.40 12.69
N ARG A 104 1.91 19.65 13.01
CA ARG A 104 2.70 20.81 12.56
C ARG A 104 4.05 20.84 13.25
N LYS A 105 5.12 20.94 12.47
CA LYS A 105 6.49 20.98 12.99
C LYS A 105 7.41 21.64 11.99
N ASP A 106 8.35 22.43 12.48
CA ASP A 106 9.45 22.99 11.69
C ASP A 106 10.35 21.84 11.19
N ILE A 107 10.23 21.52 9.90
CA ILE A 107 10.95 20.45 9.22
C ILE A 107 11.52 20.94 7.89
N LYS A 108 12.57 20.28 7.38
CA LYS A 108 13.28 20.73 6.15
C LYS A 108 12.54 20.48 4.84
N THR A 109 11.43 19.74 4.88
CA THR A 109 10.66 19.30 3.71
C THR A 109 9.20 19.68 3.91
N THR A 110 8.43 19.81 2.83
CA THR A 110 7.00 20.17 2.90
C THR A 110 6.22 19.27 3.87
N MET A 111 6.47 17.95 3.81
CA MET A 111 5.92 16.97 4.72
C MET A 111 6.95 15.87 5.03
N ALA A 112 6.70 15.06 6.06
CA ALA A 112 7.44 13.83 6.33
C ALA A 112 6.68 12.85 7.24
N SER A 113 6.58 11.59 6.83
CA SER A 113 6.05 10.48 7.62
C SER A 113 7.10 9.75 8.45
N ARG A 114 6.82 9.49 9.73
CA ARG A 114 7.68 8.69 10.62
C ARG A 114 6.87 7.92 11.66
N PRO A 115 7.32 6.75 12.14
CA PRO A 115 6.78 6.14 13.35
C PRO A 115 6.94 7.06 14.57
N ALA A 116 5.98 7.02 15.49
CA ALA A 116 6.08 7.72 16.76
C ALA A 116 7.20 7.16 17.64
N LEU A 117 7.68 7.94 18.61
CA LEU A 117 8.69 7.48 19.57
C LEU A 117 8.19 6.25 20.34
N GLY A 118 9.12 5.36 20.69
CA GLY A 118 8.78 4.11 21.39
C GLY A 118 8.23 2.99 20.50
N PHE A 119 8.19 3.17 19.17
CA PHE A 119 7.72 2.13 18.23
C PHE A 119 8.46 0.79 18.34
N LEU A 120 9.70 0.79 18.87
CA LEU A 120 10.52 -0.40 19.11
C LEU A 120 9.89 -1.33 20.15
N PHE A 121 9.18 -0.77 21.13
CA PHE A 121 8.54 -1.50 22.22
C PHE A 121 7.08 -1.85 21.92
N GLN A 122 6.58 -1.45 20.75
CA GLN A 122 5.19 -1.66 20.35
C GLN A 122 5.08 -2.81 19.33
N LYS A 123 4.04 -3.65 19.51
CA LYS A 123 3.63 -4.60 18.47
C LYS A 123 3.29 -3.84 17.18
N LYS A 124 3.58 -4.45 16.03
CA LYS A 124 3.34 -3.90 14.67
C LYS A 124 1.96 -3.25 14.53
N ALA A 125 0.89 -3.95 14.91
CA ALA A 125 -0.49 -3.49 14.84
C ALA A 125 -0.83 -2.33 15.81
N LYS A 126 -0.01 -2.13 16.85
CA LYS A 126 -0.16 -1.06 17.83
C LYS A 126 0.82 0.09 17.56
N ARG A 127 1.44 0.21 16.40
CA ARG A 127 2.30 1.37 16.14
C ARG A 127 1.45 2.60 15.83
N THR A 128 1.93 3.75 16.31
CA THR A 128 1.42 5.06 15.89
C THR A 128 2.40 5.65 14.89
N TYR A 129 1.88 6.29 13.85
CA TYR A 129 2.64 7.00 12.82
C TYR A 129 2.29 8.48 12.86
N ARG A 130 3.24 9.33 12.50
CA ARG A 130 3.09 10.77 12.44
C ARG A 130 3.41 11.26 11.05
N ILE A 131 2.51 12.07 10.52
CA ILE A 131 2.72 12.87 9.31
C ILE A 131 3.03 14.28 9.78
N PHE A 132 4.28 14.69 9.64
CA PHE A 132 4.70 16.05 9.94
C PHE A 132 4.40 16.97 8.76
N ILE A 133 3.79 18.12 9.03
CA ILE A 133 3.54 19.19 8.06
C ILE A 133 4.41 20.38 8.45
N ASP A 134 5.19 20.88 7.50
CA ASP A 134 6.01 22.07 7.75
C ASP A 134 5.13 23.30 8.05
N ASN A 135 5.56 24.08 9.03
CA ASN A 135 4.91 25.33 9.41
C ASN A 135 5.84 26.54 9.26
N ASN A 136 7.07 26.35 8.76
CA ASN A 136 8.03 27.43 8.57
C ASN A 136 9.00 27.14 7.41
N VAL A 137 8.87 27.88 6.31
CA VAL A 137 9.83 27.79 5.19
C VAL A 137 11.18 28.37 5.64
N LYS A 138 12.06 27.54 6.18
CA LYS A 138 13.43 28.00 6.45
C LYS A 138 14.23 28.20 5.16
N ASN A 139 15.16 29.15 5.22
CA ASN A 139 16.14 29.60 4.21
C ASN A 139 16.87 28.47 3.46
N GLU A 140 16.20 27.77 2.53
CA GLU A 140 16.41 27.92 1.09
C GLU A 140 15.79 26.78 0.24
N LYS A 141 14.59 26.84 -0.33
CA LYS A 141 13.31 27.53 -0.08
C LYS A 141 12.33 26.47 -0.60
N GLY A 142 11.78 25.64 0.29
CA GLY A 142 10.82 24.59 -0.07
C GLY A 142 9.45 25.19 -0.39
N LEU A 143 8.39 24.43 -0.15
CA LEU A 143 7.01 24.92 -0.17
C LEU A 143 6.35 24.57 1.17
N LEU A 144 5.55 25.48 1.73
CA LEU A 144 4.55 25.06 2.70
C LEU A 144 3.47 24.27 1.98
N LEU A 145 2.82 23.37 2.70
CA LEU A 145 1.67 22.67 2.15
C LEU A 145 0.56 23.67 1.73
N SER A 146 0.40 24.78 2.43
CA SER A 146 -0.57 25.84 2.13
C SER A 146 -0.33 26.55 0.80
N ASP A 147 0.90 26.53 0.28
CA ASP A 147 1.24 27.12 -1.01
C ASP A 147 0.88 26.21 -2.19
N VAL A 148 0.64 24.92 -1.93
CA VAL A 148 0.44 23.90 -2.95
C VAL A 148 -1.03 23.87 -3.40
N PRO A 149 -1.34 23.72 -4.71
CA PRO A 149 -2.71 23.55 -5.18
C PRO A 149 -3.40 22.33 -4.56
N PHE A 150 -4.72 22.39 -4.37
CA PHE A 150 -5.50 21.35 -3.70
C PHE A 150 -5.23 19.92 -4.22
N ASN A 151 -5.23 19.73 -5.54
CA ASN A 151 -4.99 18.41 -6.15
C ASN A 151 -3.59 17.89 -5.84
N ALA A 152 -2.57 18.76 -5.90
CA ALA A 152 -1.20 18.42 -5.52
C ALA A 152 -1.04 18.19 -4.00
N GLN A 153 -1.83 18.87 -3.14
CA GLN A 153 -1.88 18.61 -1.70
C GLN A 153 -2.37 17.18 -1.41
N VAL A 154 -3.44 16.72 -2.08
CA VAL A 154 -3.91 15.32 -2.01
C VAL A 154 -2.77 14.36 -2.40
N GLY A 155 -2.00 14.70 -3.43
CA GLY A 155 -0.89 13.87 -3.92
C GLY A 155 0.25 13.73 -2.91
N ILE A 156 0.74 14.84 -2.36
CA ILE A 156 1.82 14.78 -1.37
C ILE A 156 1.35 14.14 -0.05
N ILE A 157 0.10 14.33 0.36
CA ILE A 157 -0.44 13.58 1.52
C ILE A 157 -0.53 12.07 1.20
N GLY A 158 -0.96 11.71 -0.01
CA GLY A 158 -0.94 10.33 -0.49
C GLY A 158 0.45 9.70 -0.47
N HIS A 159 1.47 10.46 -0.88
CA HIS A 159 2.88 10.05 -0.77
C HIS A 159 3.30 9.77 0.68
N GLU A 160 2.91 10.64 1.61
CA GLU A 160 3.20 10.44 3.03
C GLU A 160 2.44 9.22 3.61
N LEU A 161 1.23 8.91 3.14
CA LEU A 161 0.51 7.69 3.49
C LEU A 161 1.19 6.45 2.92
N ALA A 162 1.70 6.50 1.70
CA ALA A 162 2.47 5.42 1.09
C ALA A 162 3.76 5.08 1.87
N HIS A 163 4.41 6.07 2.49
CA HIS A 163 5.47 5.80 3.48
C HIS A 163 4.96 4.98 4.67
N ILE A 164 3.74 5.23 5.17
CA ILE A 164 3.15 4.47 6.27
C ILE A 164 2.85 3.03 5.83
N VAL A 165 2.34 2.81 4.61
CA VAL A 165 2.19 1.47 4.02
C VAL A 165 3.54 0.74 4.02
N ASP A 166 4.59 1.39 3.52
CA ASP A 166 5.94 0.83 3.48
C ASP A 166 6.51 0.53 4.89
N TYR A 167 6.25 1.38 5.90
CA TYR A 167 6.62 1.10 7.28
C TYR A 167 5.79 0.00 7.92
N LYS A 168 4.51 -0.10 7.56
CA LYS A 168 3.62 -1.14 8.03
C LYS A 168 4.11 -2.50 7.58
N GLU A 169 4.88 -2.66 6.52
CA GLU A 169 5.44 -3.98 6.19
C GLU A 169 6.73 -4.36 6.93
N LYS A 170 7.27 -3.46 7.75
CA LYS A 170 8.59 -3.64 8.39
C LYS A 170 8.52 -4.06 9.86
N THR A 171 9.50 -4.88 10.25
CA THR A 171 9.84 -5.10 11.66
C THR A 171 10.43 -3.82 12.29
N ALA A 172 10.56 -3.79 13.61
CA ALA A 172 11.18 -2.67 14.31
C ALA A 172 12.63 -2.42 13.82
N GLY A 173 13.40 -3.49 13.67
CA GLY A 173 14.75 -3.45 13.08
C GLY A 173 14.73 -2.97 11.62
N GLY A 174 13.77 -3.42 10.81
CA GLY A 174 13.62 -2.96 9.42
C GLY A 174 13.36 -1.45 9.32
N ILE A 175 12.59 -0.88 10.23
CA ILE A 175 12.37 0.58 10.31
C ILE A 175 13.68 1.30 10.68
N ILE A 176 14.45 0.79 11.64
CA ILE A 176 15.76 1.35 12.00
C ILE A 176 16.69 1.33 10.79
N LEU A 177 16.82 0.18 10.12
CA LEU A 177 17.65 0.03 8.92
C LEU A 177 17.21 0.97 7.80
N THR A 178 15.90 1.22 7.66
CA THR A 178 15.37 2.22 6.72
C THR A 178 15.85 3.63 7.09
N GLY A 179 15.81 4.00 8.37
CA GLY A 179 16.29 5.30 8.86
C GLY A 179 17.80 5.50 8.64
N ILE A 180 18.61 4.48 8.93
CA ILE A 180 20.05 4.48 8.65
C ILE A 180 20.30 4.56 7.14
N GLY A 181 19.62 3.72 6.35
CA GLY A 181 19.68 3.70 4.90
C GLY A 181 19.37 5.06 4.29
N TYR A 182 18.40 5.80 4.85
CA TYR A 182 17.99 7.12 4.36
C TYR A 182 19.12 8.16 4.35
N LEU A 183 20.18 7.98 5.15
CA LEU A 183 21.36 8.83 5.13
C LEU A 183 22.16 8.68 3.83
N PHE A 184 22.06 7.53 3.17
CA PHE A 184 22.77 7.21 1.94
C PHE A 184 21.93 7.56 0.71
N HIS A 185 22.51 8.36 -0.18
CA HIS A 185 21.82 8.87 -1.37
C HIS A 185 21.17 7.79 -2.27
N PRO A 186 21.84 6.67 -2.62
CA PRO A 186 21.23 5.63 -3.46
C PRO A 186 20.01 4.98 -2.81
N PHE A 187 20.08 4.71 -1.51
CA PHE A 187 18.97 4.12 -0.76
C PHE A 187 17.81 5.10 -0.67
N ARG A 188 18.06 6.38 -0.35
CA ARG A 188 17.02 7.42 -0.33
C ARG A 188 16.29 7.51 -1.67
N LYS A 189 17.03 7.56 -2.77
CA LYS A 189 16.45 7.59 -4.12
C LYS A 189 15.58 6.36 -4.40
N LYS A 190 16.03 5.17 -4.01
CA LYS A 190 15.26 3.93 -4.17
C LYS A 190 13.98 3.95 -3.33
N LEU A 191 14.06 4.41 -2.08
CA LEU A 191 12.91 4.49 -1.18
C LEU A 191 11.86 5.47 -1.69
N GLU A 192 12.24 6.73 -1.98
CA GLU A 192 11.29 7.75 -2.43
C GLU A 192 10.58 7.34 -3.73
N ARG A 193 11.29 6.68 -4.65
CA ARG A 193 10.70 6.15 -5.89
C ARG A 193 9.74 4.99 -5.65
N LYS A 194 10.08 4.08 -4.73
CA LYS A 194 9.16 3.02 -4.30
C LYS A 194 7.89 3.63 -3.71
N VAL A 195 8.00 4.74 -2.99
CA VAL A 195 6.86 5.44 -2.39
C VAL A 195 6.01 6.14 -3.46
N ASP A 196 6.63 6.78 -4.46
CA ASP A 196 5.92 7.27 -5.65
C ASP A 196 5.15 6.13 -6.35
N GLU A 197 5.77 4.96 -6.53
CA GLU A 197 5.16 3.75 -7.13
C GLU A 197 3.96 3.23 -6.30
N ILE A 198 4.10 3.16 -4.97
CA ILE A 198 2.97 2.82 -4.08
C ILE A 198 1.85 3.84 -4.25
N THR A 199 2.16 5.13 -4.28
CA THR A 199 1.15 6.20 -4.44
C THR A 199 0.39 6.08 -5.77
N ILE A 200 1.10 5.80 -6.85
CA ILE A 200 0.50 5.55 -8.17
C ILE A 200 -0.39 4.31 -8.13
N ALA A 201 0.08 3.21 -7.53
CA ALA A 201 -0.68 1.97 -7.39
C ALA A 201 -2.01 2.17 -6.65
N HIS A 202 -2.08 3.15 -5.75
CA HIS A 202 -3.28 3.54 -5.02
C HIS A 202 -4.08 4.64 -5.75
N GLY A 203 -3.93 4.83 -7.05
CA GLY A 203 -4.79 5.73 -7.83
C GLY A 203 -4.51 7.25 -7.69
N LEU A 204 -3.45 7.65 -6.98
CA LEU A 204 -3.09 9.06 -6.76
C LEU A 204 -1.94 9.57 -7.67
N GLY A 205 -1.76 8.94 -8.81
CA GLY A 205 -0.68 9.19 -9.77
C GLY A 205 -0.77 10.56 -10.43
N HIS A 206 -1.98 10.99 -10.81
CA HIS A 206 -2.19 12.34 -11.36
C HIS A 206 -1.81 13.42 -10.34
N GLN A 207 -2.17 13.21 -9.07
CA GLN A 207 -1.94 14.14 -7.97
C GLN A 207 -0.46 14.27 -7.61
N VAL A 208 0.26 13.14 -7.47
CA VAL A 208 1.72 13.17 -7.20
C VAL A 208 2.51 13.73 -8.39
N LYS A 209 2.05 13.49 -9.62
CA LYS A 209 2.59 14.14 -10.82
C LYS A 209 2.36 15.64 -10.79
N GLU A 210 1.16 16.11 -10.44
CA GLU A 210 0.86 17.54 -10.34
C GLU A 210 1.75 18.21 -9.27
N PHE A 211 1.96 17.56 -8.12
CA PHE A 211 2.89 18.05 -7.10
C PHE A 211 4.32 18.16 -7.61
N SER A 212 4.82 17.13 -8.30
CA SER A 212 6.16 17.14 -8.91
C SER A 212 6.30 18.27 -9.94
N GLU A 213 5.28 18.50 -10.76
CA GLU A 213 5.27 19.64 -11.70
C GLU A 213 5.28 20.99 -10.99
N TYR A 214 4.43 21.15 -9.98
CA TYR A 214 4.30 22.38 -9.21
C TYR A 214 5.63 22.77 -8.57
N VAL A 215 6.24 21.85 -7.83
CA VAL A 215 7.55 22.07 -7.17
C VAL A 215 8.65 22.44 -8.16
N LEU A 216 8.67 21.82 -9.35
CA LEU A 216 9.73 22.05 -10.33
C LEU A 216 9.55 23.34 -11.13
N LYS A 217 8.31 23.85 -11.22
CA LYS A 217 7.97 25.07 -11.98
C LYS A 217 7.88 26.32 -11.10
N ASP A 218 7.59 26.20 -9.81
CA ASP A 218 7.39 27.36 -8.93
C ASP A 218 8.69 28.16 -8.71
N ASP A 219 8.67 29.45 -9.03
CA ASP A 219 9.83 30.36 -8.94
C ASP A 219 10.23 30.70 -7.50
N ARG A 220 9.33 30.51 -6.53
CA ARG A 220 9.60 30.69 -5.10
C ARG A 220 10.49 29.57 -4.55
N VAL A 221 10.49 28.41 -5.22
CA VAL A 221 11.26 27.23 -4.83
C VAL A 221 12.70 27.35 -5.31
N SER A 222 13.66 27.16 -4.41
CA SER A 222 15.08 27.31 -4.74
C SER A 222 15.54 26.29 -5.79
N GLU A 223 16.43 26.69 -6.70
CA GLU A 223 17.02 25.76 -7.67
C GLU A 223 17.80 24.62 -7.00
N LYS A 224 18.38 24.88 -5.83
CA LYS A 224 19.00 23.85 -4.99
C LYS A 224 17.99 22.77 -4.58
N TYR A 225 16.79 23.16 -4.14
CA TYR A 225 15.72 22.24 -3.79
C TYR A 225 15.16 21.51 -5.02
N LYS A 226 14.95 22.21 -6.14
CA LYS A 226 14.53 21.58 -7.41
C LYS A 226 15.56 20.57 -7.91
N LYS A 227 16.86 20.87 -7.82
CA LYS A 227 17.95 19.93 -8.17
C LYS A 227 17.93 18.70 -7.27
N TYR A 228 17.70 18.88 -5.97
CA TYR A 228 17.50 17.77 -5.04
C TYR A 228 16.31 16.89 -5.47
N LYS A 229 15.14 17.50 -5.73
CA LYS A 229 13.94 16.77 -6.16
C LYS A 229 14.16 15.99 -7.46
N ARG A 230 14.77 16.61 -8.48
CA ARG A 230 15.14 15.94 -9.76
C ARG A 230 16.09 14.75 -9.57
N LYS A 231 16.91 14.75 -8.53
CA LYS A 231 17.91 13.70 -8.26
C LYS A 231 17.32 12.49 -7.54
N ILE A 232 16.40 12.74 -6.60
CA ILE A 232 15.83 11.74 -5.70
C ILE A 232 14.51 11.13 -6.24
N TYR A 233 13.60 11.96 -6.75
CA TYR A 233 12.23 11.56 -7.09
C TYR A 233 12.08 11.24 -8.59
N TYR A 234 10.92 10.72 -8.98
CA TYR A 234 10.54 10.71 -10.39
C TYR A 234 10.15 12.11 -10.87
N LYS A 235 10.59 12.45 -12.10
CA LYS A 235 10.15 13.67 -12.80
C LYS A 235 8.75 13.47 -13.39
N PRO A 236 8.00 14.53 -13.70
CA PRO A 236 6.64 14.43 -14.25
C PRO A 236 6.48 13.50 -15.46
N LYS A 237 7.43 13.56 -16.42
CA LYS A 237 7.43 12.65 -17.58
C LYS A 237 7.62 11.19 -17.18
N GLN A 238 8.48 10.92 -16.19
CA GLN A 238 8.73 9.57 -15.70
C GLN A 238 7.52 9.03 -14.93
N LEU A 239 6.85 9.87 -14.14
CA LEU A 239 5.59 9.51 -13.49
C LEU A 239 4.52 9.17 -14.52
N SER A 240 4.43 9.92 -15.62
CA SER A 240 3.48 9.63 -16.71
C SER A 240 3.74 8.27 -17.36
N THR A 241 5.00 7.97 -17.67
CA THR A 241 5.38 6.65 -18.21
C THR A 241 5.11 5.52 -17.22
N LEU A 242 5.38 5.76 -15.93
CA LEU A 242 5.12 4.78 -14.89
C LEU A 242 3.61 4.50 -14.75
N MET A 243 2.78 5.55 -14.74
CA MET A 243 1.32 5.44 -14.69
C MET A 243 0.76 4.58 -15.82
N SER A 244 1.24 4.73 -17.07
CA SER A 244 0.78 3.91 -18.20
C SER A 244 1.08 2.40 -18.07
N GLY A 245 1.91 2.00 -17.10
CA GLY A 245 2.16 0.59 -16.78
C GLY A 245 1.18 0.01 -15.75
N TYR A 246 0.33 0.82 -15.14
CA TYR A 246 -0.69 0.37 -14.18
C TYR A 246 -2.05 0.33 -14.87
N SER A 247 -2.76 -0.79 -14.77
CA SER A 247 -4.05 -1.00 -15.45
C SER A 247 -5.17 -0.04 -15.04
N ILE A 248 -4.97 0.72 -13.96
CA ILE A 248 -5.94 1.69 -13.47
C ILE A 248 -5.83 3.08 -14.16
N TYR A 249 -4.76 3.36 -14.91
CA TYR A 249 -4.57 4.60 -15.70
C TYR A 249 -4.55 4.31 -17.20
#